data_AF-A0A9N9EZT1-F1
#
_entry.id   AF-A0A9N9EZT1-F1
#
_cell.length_a   1.000
_cell.length_b   1.000
_cell.length_c   1.000
_cell.angle_alpha   90.00
_cell.angle_beta   90.00
_cell.angle_gamma   90.00
#
_symmetry.space_group_name_H-M   'P 1'
#
loop_
_entity.id
_entity.type
_entity.pdbx_description
1 polymer ?
#
loop_
_entity_poly.entity_id
_entity_poly.type
_entity_poly.pdbx_seq_one_letter_code
_entity_poly.pdbx_strand_id
1 'polypeptide(L)'
;NALAIEKGPPIVVCTGFHISTKDGNQFKNNDEVEIVLTKGSMMSEVKGIDLVTIGIGKFVKNLWEDNKEFSVNGKASLKVKVEVPKRFESQLPTSFMFRSWGLAFDATCFSIREYVTIDK
;
A
#
# COMPACT_ATOMS: atom_id res chain seq x y z
N ASN A 1 -32.24 18.61 13.67
CA ASN A 1 -30.76 18.68 13.55
C ASN A 1 -30.26 17.50 12.74
N ALA A 2 -30.14 17.67 11.44
CA ALA A 2 -29.47 16.69 10.59
C ALA A 2 -27.95 16.93 10.69
N LEU A 3 -27.21 15.96 11.19
CA LEU A 3 -25.75 15.95 11.13
C LEU A 3 -25.35 15.86 9.65
N ALA A 4 -24.72 16.90 9.13
CA ALA A 4 -24.05 16.84 7.84
C ALA A 4 -22.93 15.80 7.97
N ILE A 5 -23.12 14.63 7.35
CA ILE A 5 -22.03 13.70 7.13
C ILE A 5 -21.18 14.36 6.05
N GLU A 6 -20.11 15.06 6.45
CA GLU A 6 -19.07 15.47 5.51
C GLU A 6 -18.55 14.19 4.86
N LYS A 7 -18.97 13.94 3.62
CA LYS A 7 -18.34 12.93 2.78
C LYS A 7 -16.92 13.43 2.58
N GLY A 8 -15.97 12.77 3.24
CA GLY A 8 -14.56 12.98 2.98
C GLY A 8 -14.27 12.92 1.48
N PRO A 9 -13.17 13.54 1.02
CA PRO A 9 -12.85 13.61 -0.40
C PRO A 9 -12.91 12.21 -1.03
N PRO A 10 -13.37 12.09 -2.30
CA PRO A 10 -13.45 10.81 -2.97
C PRO A 10 -12.08 10.15 -2.98
N ILE A 11 -12.03 8.90 -2.51
CA ILE A 11 -10.81 8.08 -2.55
C ILE A 11 -10.63 7.62 -4.00
N VAL A 12 -9.70 8.23 -4.73
CA VAL A 12 -9.47 7.95 -6.16
C VAL A 12 -8.24 7.05 -6.34
N VAL A 13 -8.40 5.97 -7.10
CA VAL A 13 -7.27 5.16 -7.60
C VAL A 13 -6.51 6.01 -8.61
N CYS A 14 -5.24 6.31 -8.36
CA CYS A 14 -4.43 7.09 -9.29
C CYS A 14 -3.44 6.20 -10.04
N THR A 15 -3.19 6.55 -11.30
CA THR A 15 -2.09 6.00 -12.11
C THR A 15 -0.78 6.74 -11.86
N GLY A 16 -0.77 7.65 -10.87
CA GLY A 16 0.35 8.54 -10.56
C GLY A 16 1.56 7.83 -9.95
N PHE A 17 1.45 6.58 -9.48
CA PHE A 17 2.60 5.78 -9.05
C PHE A 17 2.27 4.28 -9.03
N HIS A 18 3.32 3.47 -9.02
CA HIS A 18 3.23 2.01 -8.99
C HIS A 18 3.99 1.44 -7.82
N ILE A 19 3.38 0.42 -7.19
CA ILE A 19 3.99 -0.37 -6.13
C ILE A 19 4.48 -1.69 -6.73
N SER A 20 5.66 -2.11 -6.31
CA SER A 20 6.26 -3.39 -6.67
C SER A 20 7.15 -3.87 -5.52
N THR A 21 7.48 -5.15 -5.53
CA THR A 21 8.41 -5.76 -4.59
C THR A 21 9.69 -6.16 -5.30
N LYS A 22 10.83 -6.02 -4.63
CA LYS A 22 12.13 -6.39 -5.23
C LYS A 22 12.34 -7.90 -5.28
N ASP A 23 11.84 -8.61 -4.28
CA ASP A 23 12.15 -10.02 -4.02
C ASP A 23 11.10 -11.00 -4.58
N GLY A 24 10.27 -10.55 -5.52
CA GLY A 24 9.11 -11.31 -5.99
C GLY A 24 7.89 -11.10 -5.10
N ASN A 25 6.89 -11.99 -5.16
CA ASN A 25 5.58 -11.74 -4.55
C ASN A 25 5.11 -12.84 -3.58
N GLN A 26 6.03 -13.68 -3.11
CA GLN A 26 5.76 -14.73 -2.13
C GLN A 26 6.63 -14.51 -0.90
N PHE A 27 6.00 -14.40 0.27
CA PHE A 27 6.66 -14.04 1.52
C PHE A 27 6.15 -14.91 2.66
N LYS A 28 6.93 -15.08 3.73
CA LYS A 28 6.43 -15.62 5.00
C LYS A 28 5.92 -14.50 5.89
N ASN A 29 4.98 -14.84 6.76
CA ASN A 29 4.54 -13.91 7.78
C ASN A 29 5.73 -13.51 8.67
N ASN A 30 5.87 -12.21 8.92
CA ASN A 30 6.98 -11.53 9.59
C ASN A 30 8.27 -11.30 8.76
N ASP A 31 8.28 -11.62 7.47
CA ASP A 31 9.43 -11.30 6.61
C ASP A 31 9.61 -9.78 6.45
N GLU A 32 10.87 -9.34 6.34
CA GLU A 32 11.19 -7.98 5.89
C GLU A 32 11.33 -7.98 4.37
N VAL A 33 10.56 -7.12 3.70
CA VAL A 33 10.50 -7.01 2.24
C VAL A 33 10.87 -5.61 1.80
N GLU A 34 11.64 -5.50 0.73
CA GLU A 34 11.87 -4.21 0.07
C GLU A 34 10.75 -3.92 -0.94
N ILE A 35 9.92 -2.92 -0.62
CA ILE A 35 8.91 -2.37 -1.51
C ILE A 35 9.50 -1.21 -2.29
N VAL A 36 9.36 -1.25 -3.61
CA VAL A 36 9.82 -0.21 -4.52
C VAL A 36 8.60 0.47 -5.15
N LEU A 37 8.52 1.77 -4.92
CA LEU A 37 7.51 2.65 -5.49
C LEU A 37 8.13 3.44 -6.64
N THR A 38 7.48 3.40 -7.80
CA THR A 38 7.89 4.13 -8.99
C THR A 38 6.95 5.30 -9.24
N LYS A 39 7.53 6.50 -9.28
CA LYS A 39 6.84 7.77 -9.55
C LYS A 39 6.28 7.77 -10.97
N GLY A 40 4.98 8.00 -11.08
CA GLY A 40 4.33 8.47 -12.29
C GLY A 40 4.15 10.00 -12.26
N SER A 41 3.32 10.52 -13.17
CA SER A 41 3.13 11.96 -13.30
C SER A 41 2.56 12.57 -12.01
N MET A 42 3.04 13.77 -11.66
CA MET A 42 2.41 14.65 -10.67
C MET A 42 2.53 14.23 -9.19
N MET A 43 3.30 13.19 -8.84
CA MET A 43 3.50 12.80 -7.42
C MET A 43 4.69 13.48 -6.75
N SER A 44 4.53 13.99 -5.54
CA SER A 44 5.64 14.48 -4.71
C SER A 44 6.18 13.37 -3.80
N GLU A 45 5.28 12.71 -3.08
CA GLU A 45 5.62 11.72 -2.06
C GLU A 45 4.61 10.57 -2.02
N VAL A 46 5.06 9.46 -1.43
CA VAL A 46 4.19 8.36 -1.00
C VAL A 46 4.00 8.41 0.50
N LYS A 47 2.88 7.87 0.95
CA LYS A 47 2.51 7.77 2.34
C LYS A 47 1.91 6.40 2.62
N GLY A 48 2.47 5.75 3.62
CA GLY A 48 1.97 4.48 4.11
C GLY A 48 2.03 3.30 3.13
N ILE A 49 2.08 2.11 3.72
CA ILE A 49 1.86 0.83 3.04
C ILE A 49 0.82 0.07 3.84
N ASP A 50 -0.30 -0.24 3.22
CA ASP A 50 -1.36 -1.06 3.76
C ASP A 50 -1.34 -2.44 3.09
N LEU A 51 -1.63 -3.46 3.88
CA LEU A 51 -2.07 -4.75 3.39
C LEU A 51 -3.60 -4.72 3.26
N VAL A 52 -4.12 -5.16 2.11
CA VAL A 52 -5.56 -5.25 1.85
C VAL A 52 -5.91 -6.62 1.26
N THR A 53 -7.18 -7.03 1.38
CA THR A 53 -7.67 -8.25 0.71
C THR A 53 -7.81 -8.03 -0.79
N ILE A 54 -7.74 -9.09 -1.59
CA ILE A 54 -8.09 -9.06 -3.01
C ILE A 54 -9.56 -8.63 -3.20
N GLY A 55 -9.88 -8.00 -4.34
CA GLY A 55 -11.23 -7.57 -4.71
C GLY A 55 -11.52 -6.14 -4.26
N ILE A 56 -12.55 -5.93 -3.42
CA ILE A 56 -12.96 -4.60 -2.94
C ILE A 56 -11.90 -3.97 -1.98
N GLY A 57 -10.73 -4.59 -1.79
CA GLY A 57 -9.59 -3.95 -1.13
C GLY A 57 -9.85 -3.64 0.34
N LYS A 58 -10.41 -4.59 1.11
CA LYS A 58 -10.68 -4.37 2.53
C LYS A 58 -9.36 -4.27 3.28
N PHE A 59 -9.23 -3.22 4.10
CA PHE A 59 -8.06 -3.00 4.93
C PHE A 59 -7.82 -4.17 5.88
N VAL A 60 -6.59 -4.70 5.87
CA VAL A 60 -6.14 -5.77 6.77
C VAL A 60 -5.31 -5.17 7.89
N LYS A 61 -4.24 -4.44 7.53
CA LYS A 61 -3.27 -3.85 8.46
C LYS A 61 -2.44 -2.78 7.75
N ASN A 62 -2.04 -1.73 8.47
CA ASN A 62 -0.99 -0.83 8.05
C ASN A 62 0.37 -1.46 8.41
N LEU A 63 1.23 -1.63 7.40
CA LEU A 63 2.55 -2.24 7.53
C LEU A 63 3.66 -1.19 7.70
N TRP A 64 3.40 0.04 7.27
CA TRP A 64 4.30 1.17 7.41
C TRP A 64 3.48 2.47 7.32
N GLU A 65 3.82 3.46 8.15
CA GLU A 65 3.16 4.76 8.19
C GLU A 65 4.20 5.87 8.42
N ASP A 66 4.66 6.45 7.32
CA ASP A 66 5.44 7.69 7.28
C ASP A 66 5.30 8.28 5.87
N ASN A 67 5.95 9.40 5.60
CA ASN A 67 6.07 10.01 4.28
C ASN A 67 7.43 9.68 3.67
N LYS A 68 7.44 9.42 2.35
CA LYS A 68 8.69 9.21 1.62
C LYS A 68 8.64 9.92 0.27
N GLU A 69 9.54 10.88 0.10
CA GLU A 69 9.77 11.51 -1.20
C GLU A 69 10.39 10.53 -2.20
N PHE A 70 10.03 10.70 -3.46
CA PHE A 70 10.72 10.01 -4.54
C PHE A 70 12.12 10.60 -4.72
N SER A 71 13.11 9.74 -4.91
CA SER A 71 14.45 10.15 -5.35
C SER A 71 14.41 10.88 -6.69
N VAL A 72 15.52 11.52 -7.05
CA VAL A 72 15.73 12.18 -8.35
C VAL A 72 15.47 11.25 -9.55
N ASN A 73 15.61 9.93 -9.36
CA ASN A 73 15.35 8.91 -10.39
C ASN A 73 13.89 8.42 -10.39
N GLY A 74 13.00 9.08 -9.65
CA GLY A 74 11.59 8.74 -9.57
C GLY A 74 11.30 7.45 -8.80
N LYS A 75 12.18 7.02 -7.88
CA LYS A 75 11.98 5.82 -7.06
C LYS A 75 11.99 6.12 -5.58
N ALA A 76 11.14 5.44 -4.82
CA ALA A 76 11.20 5.38 -3.36
C ALA A 76 11.25 3.89 -2.95
N SER A 77 12.24 3.51 -2.14
CA SER A 77 12.34 2.17 -1.56
C SER A 77 12.02 2.24 -0.07
N LEU A 78 11.26 1.26 0.40
CA LEU A 78 10.85 1.10 1.80
C LEU A 78 11.12 -0.34 2.22
N LYS A 79 11.68 -0.52 3.42
CA LYS A 79 11.75 -1.82 4.08
C LYS A 79 10.53 -1.96 4.98
N VAL A 80 9.75 -3.01 4.76
CA VAL A 80 8.48 -3.21 5.44
C VAL A 80 8.43 -4.62 6.00
N LYS A 81 8.05 -4.76 7.26
CA LYS A 81 7.79 -6.06 7.86
C LYS A 81 6.38 -6.51 7.49
N VAL A 82 6.26 -7.57 6.71
CA VAL A 82 4.99 -8.14 6.29
C VAL A 82 4.38 -8.89 7.45
N GLU A 83 3.39 -8.29 8.13
CA GLU A 83 2.73 -8.91 9.27
C GLU A 83 1.22 -9.01 9.05
N VAL A 84 0.71 -10.23 9.13
CA VAL A 84 -0.70 -10.54 9.02
C VAL A 84 -1.28 -10.68 10.45
N PRO A 85 -2.40 -10.00 10.79
CA PRO A 85 -3.01 -10.14 12.11
C PRO A 85 -3.47 -11.58 12.40
N LYS A 86 -3.38 -12.03 13.67
CA LYS A 86 -3.74 -13.39 14.13
C LYS A 86 -5.06 -13.94 13.57
N ARG A 87 -6.09 -13.11 13.39
CA ARG A 87 -7.39 -13.51 12.83
C ARG A 87 -7.31 -14.07 11.39
N PHE A 88 -6.21 -13.80 10.69
CA PHE A 88 -5.92 -14.27 9.34
C PHE A 88 -4.79 -15.32 9.30
N GLU A 89 -4.06 -15.56 10.39
CA GLU A 89 -2.94 -16.53 10.43
C GLU A 89 -3.40 -17.97 10.13
N SER A 90 -4.61 -18.34 10.56
CA SER A 90 -5.19 -19.66 10.26
C SER A 90 -5.56 -19.85 8.78
N GLN A 91 -5.60 -18.76 8.01
CA GLN A 91 -5.94 -18.75 6.59
C GLN A 91 -4.70 -18.74 5.70
N LEU A 92 -3.50 -18.58 6.26
CA LEU A 92 -2.27 -18.64 5.48
C LEU A 92 -2.01 -20.08 4.97
N PRO A 93 -1.62 -20.27 3.70
CA PRO A 93 -1.24 -19.23 2.75
C PRO A 93 -2.43 -18.50 2.12
N THR A 94 -2.37 -17.17 2.06
CA THR A 94 -3.43 -16.33 1.47
C THR A 94 -2.81 -15.22 0.62
N SER A 95 -3.51 -14.86 -0.47
CA SER A 95 -3.11 -13.74 -1.31
C SER A 95 -3.77 -12.43 -0.87
N PHE A 96 -2.98 -11.37 -0.83
CA PHE A 96 -3.33 -10.01 -0.46
C PHE A 96 -2.88 -9.05 -1.57
N MET A 97 -3.17 -7.78 -1.39
CA MET A 97 -2.57 -6.73 -2.19
C MET A 97 -1.90 -5.69 -1.29
N PHE A 98 -0.80 -5.11 -1.78
CA PHE A 98 -0.29 -3.89 -1.17
C PHE A 98 -1.01 -2.68 -1.75
N ARG A 99 -1.44 -1.80 -0.84
CA ARG A 99 -1.93 -0.46 -1.15
C ARG A 99 -0.96 0.55 -0.58
N SER A 100 -0.63 1.58 -1.34
CA SER A 100 0.09 2.73 -0.83
C SER A 100 -0.67 4.00 -1.19
N TRP A 101 -0.54 5.03 -0.37
CA TRP A 101 -1.10 6.35 -0.63
C TRP A 101 -0.03 7.26 -1.19
N GLY A 102 -0.44 8.33 -1.85
CA GLY A 102 0.49 9.33 -2.29
C GLY A 102 -0.18 10.68 -2.41
N LEU A 103 0.66 11.70 -2.46
CA LEU A 103 0.26 13.08 -2.56
C LEU A 103 0.67 13.63 -3.92
N ALA A 104 -0.32 14.14 -4.64
CA ALA A 104 -0.16 14.78 -5.93
C ALA A 104 -0.71 16.20 -5.83
N PHE A 105 0.17 17.19 -5.74
CA PHE A 105 -0.19 18.58 -5.44
C PHE A 105 -1.07 18.65 -4.18
N ASP A 106 -2.37 18.91 -4.33
CA ASP A 106 -3.34 19.06 -3.23
C ASP A 106 -4.29 17.86 -3.08
N ALA A 107 -4.06 16.77 -3.83
CA ALA A 107 -4.90 15.58 -3.81
C ALA A 107 -4.19 14.38 -3.19
N THR A 108 -4.86 13.74 -2.23
CA THR A 108 -4.47 12.40 -1.76
C THR A 108 -5.06 11.34 -2.68
N CYS A 109 -4.24 10.42 -3.15
CA CYS A 109 -4.68 9.28 -3.95
C CYS A 109 -3.98 8.00 -3.50
N PHE A 110 -4.35 6.85 -4.07
CA PHE A 110 -3.73 5.57 -3.73
C PHE A 110 -3.50 4.68 -4.95
N SER A 111 -2.58 3.73 -4.82
CA SER A 111 -2.24 2.70 -5.80
C SER A 111 -2.33 1.32 -5.16
N ILE A 112 -3.00 0.37 -5.83
CA ILE A 112 -3.09 -1.05 -5.44
C ILE A 112 -2.86 -1.88 -6.70
N ARG A 113 -1.65 -2.39 -6.90
CA ARG A 113 -1.33 -3.21 -8.09
C ARG A 113 -0.54 -4.48 -7.80
N GLU A 114 0.09 -4.56 -6.63
CA GLU A 114 0.97 -5.68 -6.31
C GLU A 114 0.18 -6.75 -5.54
N TYR A 115 0.07 -7.94 -6.13
CA TYR A 115 -0.53 -9.12 -5.51
C TYR A 115 0.55 -9.92 -4.83
N VAL A 116 0.39 -10.19 -3.54
CA VAL A 116 1.38 -10.91 -2.75
C VAL A 116 0.74 -12.11 -2.08
N THR A 117 1.40 -13.25 -2.11
CA THR A 117 1.03 -14.44 -1.33
C THR A 117 1.85 -14.44 -0.06
N ILE A 118 1.17 -14.55 1.08
CA ILE A 118 1.82 -14.64 2.39
C ILE A 118 1.57 -16.05 2.93
N ASP A 119 2.66 -16.75 3.22
CA ASP A 119 2.71 -18.06 3.85
C ASP A 119 2.84 -17.92 5.37
N LYS A 120 2.73 -19.05 6.09
CA LYS A 120 2.95 -19.09 7.54
C LYS A 120 4.37 -18.73 7.94
#